data_AF-A0A2K3N6K7-F1
#
_entry.id   AF-A0A2K3N6K7-F1
#
_cell.length_a   1.000
_cell.length_b   1.000
_cell.length_c   1.000
_cell.angle_alpha   90.00
_cell.angle_beta   90.00
_cell.angle_gamma   90.00
#
_symmetry.space_group_name_H-M   'P 1'
#
loop_
_entity.id
_entity.type
_entity.pdbx_description
1 polymer ?
#
loop_
_entity_poly.entity_id
_entity_poly.type
_entity_poly.pdbx_seq_one_letter_code
_entity_poly.pdbx_strand_id
1 'polypeptide(L)'
;MVKKLVPDPPNLKKYGVPLYSVAWVPKTVLKSIQNVTADDSSDADHKPLPETAQPDEGKYLVFAGGGGQGRSGIPNSVLLAYFDVASVSLSDSPVYKLGTNSELPYRMTVHPNGDGIICAMETPKSCRWFDWDQNETAEIHKLGLKVSEKVLTELDNVGLQLALAFDNDGTTLAAGGEDGSLRVFKWPSMETIINESNAHSTVKDLHFSFDGKLIVSLGGGGPCRVWDVSSAIALATLANENVSN
;
A
#
# COMPACT_ATOMS: atom_id res chain seq x y z
N MET A 1 41.32 -6.24 2.01
CA MET A 1 40.43 -6.82 3.03
C MET A 1 39.25 -7.46 2.29
N VAL A 2 39.25 -8.78 2.11
CA VAL A 2 38.19 -9.48 1.38
C VAL A 2 36.99 -9.56 2.32
N LYS A 3 35.91 -8.83 2.05
CA LYS A 3 34.64 -9.02 2.78
C LYS A 3 34.22 -10.46 2.58
N LYS A 4 34.23 -11.26 3.66
CA LYS A 4 33.60 -12.58 3.68
C LYS A 4 32.14 -12.38 3.28
N LEU A 5 31.72 -12.92 2.14
CA LEU A 5 30.30 -12.96 1.81
C LEU A 5 29.61 -13.81 2.88
N VAL A 6 28.75 -13.18 3.67
CA VAL A 6 27.77 -13.90 4.49
C VAL A 6 26.79 -14.53 3.49
N PRO A 7 26.57 -15.86 3.53
CA PRO A 7 25.58 -16.48 2.67
C PRO A 7 24.20 -15.88 2.95
N ASP A 8 23.43 -15.70 1.88
CA ASP A 8 22.07 -15.18 1.99
C ASP A 8 21.22 -16.09 2.90
N PRO A 9 20.31 -15.53 3.73
CA PRO A 9 19.36 -16.32 4.50
C PRO A 9 18.53 -17.23 3.58
N PRO A 10 18.09 -18.41 4.05
CA PRO A 10 17.35 -19.38 3.22
C PRO A 10 16.05 -18.80 2.63
N ASN A 11 15.42 -17.85 3.31
CA ASN A 11 14.16 -17.22 2.89
C ASN A 11 14.37 -15.83 2.24
N LEU A 12 15.61 -15.47 1.87
CA LEU A 12 15.86 -14.22 1.17
C LEU A 12 15.40 -14.33 -0.29
N LYS A 13 14.43 -13.49 -0.67
CA LYS A 13 14.03 -13.29 -2.07
C LYS A 13 14.48 -11.93 -2.58
N LYS A 14 14.90 -11.86 -3.84
CA LYS A 14 15.37 -10.62 -4.51
C LYS A 14 14.51 -10.37 -5.74
N TYR A 15 13.80 -9.25 -5.76
CA TYR A 15 12.91 -8.86 -6.87
C TYR A 15 13.49 -7.76 -7.78
N GLY A 16 14.78 -7.46 -7.62
CA GLY A 16 15.52 -6.57 -8.52
C GLY A 16 15.21 -5.09 -8.36
N VAL A 17 14.50 -4.68 -7.31
CA VAL A 17 14.24 -3.28 -6.96
C VAL A 17 14.32 -3.09 -5.43
N PRO A 18 14.77 -1.93 -4.93
CA PRO A 18 14.55 -1.53 -3.54
C PRO A 18 13.06 -1.46 -3.24
N LEU A 19 12.66 -1.93 -2.05
CA LEU A 19 11.27 -1.93 -1.60
C LEU A 19 11.12 -0.92 -0.46
N TYR A 20 10.18 0.01 -0.58
CA TYR A 20 9.95 1.09 0.38
C TYR A 20 8.61 0.96 1.11
N SER A 21 7.67 0.19 0.55
CA SER A 21 6.40 -0.13 1.20
C SER A 21 5.98 -1.57 0.89
N VAL A 22 5.23 -2.16 1.82
CA VAL A 22 4.63 -3.50 1.71
C VAL A 22 3.28 -3.51 2.43
N ALA A 23 2.32 -4.26 1.89
CA ALA A 23 1.03 -4.51 2.55
C ALA A 23 0.46 -5.87 2.14
N TRP A 24 -0.36 -6.45 3.02
CA TRP A 24 -1.16 -7.63 2.70
C TRP A 24 -2.28 -7.28 1.72
N VAL A 25 -2.53 -8.15 0.74
CA VAL A 25 -3.72 -8.07 -0.10
C VAL A 25 -4.93 -8.56 0.71
N PRO A 26 -6.02 -7.78 0.81
CA PRO A 26 -7.22 -8.17 1.55
C PRO A 26 -7.85 -9.47 1.01
N LYS A 27 -8.34 -10.31 1.93
CA LYS A 27 -9.00 -11.59 1.58
C LYS A 27 -10.21 -11.40 0.65
N THR A 28 -10.88 -10.25 0.70
CA THR A 28 -12.01 -9.90 -0.17
C THR A 28 -11.63 -9.92 -1.65
N VAL A 29 -10.42 -9.45 -1.98
CA VAL A 29 -9.87 -9.51 -3.36
C VAL A 29 -9.64 -10.95 -3.79
N LEU A 30 -9.16 -11.80 -2.89
CA LEU A 30 -8.87 -13.20 -3.20
C LEU A 30 -10.14 -14.03 -3.40
N LYS A 31 -11.18 -13.77 -2.61
CA LYS A 31 -12.50 -14.42 -2.75
C LYS A 31 -13.21 -14.06 -4.05
N SER A 32 -13.13 -12.79 -4.48
CA SER A 32 -13.76 -12.40 -5.76
C SER A 32 -13.15 -13.15 -6.94
N ILE A 33 -11.83 -13.36 -6.93
CA ILE A 33 -11.12 -14.15 -7.95
C ILE A 33 -11.59 -15.61 -7.96
N GLN A 34 -11.74 -16.25 -6.79
CA GLN A 34 -12.19 -17.64 -6.70
C GLN A 34 -13.60 -17.84 -7.27
N ASN A 35 -14.52 -16.91 -7.01
CA ASN A 35 -15.90 -17.03 -7.48
C ASN A 35 -16.00 -16.94 -9.02
N VAL A 36 -15.25 -16.05 -9.66
CA VAL A 36 -15.23 -15.92 -11.13
C VAL A 36 -14.80 -17.24 -11.78
N THR A 37 -13.83 -17.96 -11.21
CA THR A 37 -13.36 -19.24 -11.76
C THR A 37 -14.36 -20.41 -11.62
N ALA A 38 -15.34 -20.31 -10.73
CA ALA A 38 -16.34 -21.37 -10.54
C ALA A 38 -17.50 -21.26 -11.53
N ASP A 39 -17.93 -20.04 -11.88
CA ASP A 39 -19.08 -19.80 -12.77
C ASP A 39 -18.79 -20.13 -14.25
N ASP A 40 -17.53 -20.04 -14.70
CA ASP A 40 -17.12 -20.43 -16.06
C ASP A 40 -17.05 -21.96 -16.28
N SER A 41 -17.31 -22.77 -15.24
CA SER A 41 -17.24 -24.24 -15.32
C SER A 41 -18.59 -24.93 -15.48
N SER A 42 -19.68 -24.19 -15.71
CA SER A 42 -21.04 -24.74 -15.78
C SER A 42 -21.46 -25.24 -17.18
N ASP A 43 -20.60 -25.95 -17.90
CA ASP A 43 -21.02 -26.78 -19.02
C ASP A 43 -21.11 -28.25 -18.57
N ALA A 44 -22.31 -28.81 -18.70
CA ALA A 44 -22.66 -30.14 -18.25
C ALA A 44 -21.98 -31.22 -19.11
N ASP A 45 -20.81 -31.67 -18.69
CA ASP A 45 -20.33 -33.07 -18.78
C ASP A 45 -18.83 -33.11 -18.46
N HIS A 46 -18.43 -33.09 -17.19
CA HIS A 46 -17.11 -33.60 -16.83
C HIS A 46 -17.02 -34.10 -15.38
N LYS A 47 -16.41 -35.29 -15.27
CA LYS A 47 -15.92 -35.95 -14.05
C LYS A 47 -15.38 -34.95 -13.01
N PRO A 48 -15.61 -35.17 -11.70
CA PRO A 48 -15.04 -34.31 -10.68
C PRO A 48 -13.52 -34.24 -10.86
N LEU A 49 -13.00 -33.01 -10.90
CA LEU A 49 -11.57 -32.74 -10.84
C LEU A 49 -10.97 -33.42 -9.59
N PRO A 50 -9.73 -33.95 -9.65
CA PRO A 50 -9.11 -34.58 -8.49
C PRO A 50 -9.05 -33.59 -7.33
N GLU A 51 -9.46 -34.05 -6.15
CA GLU A 51 -9.59 -33.32 -4.88
C GLU A 51 -8.23 -32.86 -4.28
N THR A 52 -7.22 -32.57 -5.10
CA THR A 52 -5.84 -32.33 -4.67
C THR A 52 -5.28 -30.95 -5.01
N ALA A 53 -6.14 -29.94 -5.18
CA ALA A 53 -5.70 -28.55 -5.13
C ALA A 53 -6.85 -27.69 -4.59
N GLN A 54 -7.16 -27.81 -3.30
CA GLN A 54 -7.70 -26.65 -2.60
C GLN A 54 -6.67 -25.53 -2.82
N PRO A 55 -7.02 -24.39 -3.43
CA PRO A 55 -6.12 -23.28 -3.49
C PRO A 55 -5.84 -22.91 -2.04
N ASP A 56 -4.59 -23.11 -1.66
CA ASP A 56 -4.02 -22.77 -0.37
C ASP A 56 -4.55 -21.39 0.06
N GLU A 57 -4.81 -21.15 1.35
CA GLU A 57 -5.18 -19.83 1.88
C GLU A 57 -4.01 -18.83 1.78
N GLY A 58 -3.19 -18.97 0.74
CA GLY A 58 -2.00 -18.24 0.47
C GLY A 58 -2.28 -16.76 0.38
N LYS A 59 -1.42 -16.02 1.05
CA LYS A 59 -1.59 -14.59 1.25
C LYS A 59 -0.71 -13.88 0.23
N TYR A 60 -1.28 -12.93 -0.50
CA TYR A 60 -0.50 -12.11 -1.40
C TYR A 60 0.00 -10.87 -0.66
N LEU A 61 1.21 -10.45 -1.00
CA LEU A 61 1.79 -9.18 -0.55
C LEU A 61 1.98 -8.30 -1.77
N VAL A 62 1.59 -7.04 -1.63
CA VAL A 62 1.92 -5.98 -2.59
C VAL A 62 3.10 -5.20 -2.05
N PHE A 63 4.05 -4.87 -2.91
CA PHE A 63 5.22 -4.08 -2.60
C PHE A 63 5.35 -2.92 -3.57
N ALA A 64 5.87 -1.81 -3.09
CA ALA A 64 6.16 -0.63 -3.90
C ALA A 64 7.60 -0.17 -3.65
N GLY A 65 8.30 0.21 -4.71
CA GLY A 65 9.60 0.84 -4.61
C GLY A 65 10.31 0.98 -5.96
N GLY A 66 11.62 1.18 -5.91
CA GLY A 66 12.41 1.43 -7.12
C GLY A 66 13.71 2.16 -6.91
N GLY A 67 14.39 2.41 -8.03
CA GLY A 67 15.67 3.10 -8.10
C GLY A 67 15.59 4.64 -8.13
N GLY A 68 14.39 5.22 -8.13
CA GLY A 68 14.17 6.66 -8.28
C GLY A 68 14.33 7.13 -9.73
N GLN A 69 14.57 8.42 -9.91
CA GLN A 69 14.86 9.02 -11.23
C GLN A 69 16.33 8.87 -11.69
N GLY A 70 17.19 8.25 -10.87
CA GLY A 70 18.62 8.17 -11.13
C GLY A 70 18.98 7.29 -12.33
N ARG A 71 20.22 7.42 -12.81
CA ARG A 71 20.80 6.54 -13.85
C ARG A 71 21.27 5.18 -13.31
N SER A 72 20.63 4.70 -12.24
CA SER A 72 21.00 3.43 -11.58
C SER A 72 20.69 2.22 -12.47
N GLY A 73 19.82 2.38 -13.47
CA GLY A 73 19.32 1.28 -14.29
C GLY A 73 18.30 0.40 -13.55
N ILE A 74 17.95 0.75 -12.32
CA ILE A 74 16.97 0.02 -11.50
C ILE A 74 15.58 0.60 -11.77
N PRO A 75 14.61 -0.21 -12.23
CA PRO A 75 13.26 0.27 -12.52
C PRO A 75 12.49 0.65 -11.25
N ASN A 76 11.45 1.47 -11.41
CA ASN A 76 10.43 1.70 -10.39
C ASN A 76 9.23 0.78 -10.64
N SER A 77 8.67 0.19 -9.59
CA SER A 77 7.62 -0.81 -9.75
C SER A 77 6.72 -0.94 -8.53
N VAL A 78 5.48 -1.36 -8.80
CA VAL A 78 4.62 -2.03 -7.84
C VAL A 78 4.60 -3.51 -8.22
N LEU A 79 4.80 -4.41 -7.27
CA LEU A 79 4.87 -5.85 -7.53
C LEU A 79 4.06 -6.64 -6.52
N LEU A 80 3.57 -7.78 -6.95
CA LEU A 80 2.87 -8.75 -6.11
C LEU A 80 3.73 -9.98 -5.95
N ALA A 81 3.77 -10.54 -4.75
CA ALA A 81 4.36 -11.85 -4.49
C ALA A 81 3.41 -12.69 -3.65
N TYR A 82 3.48 -14.00 -3.88
CA TYR A 82 2.79 -14.98 -3.06
C TYR A 82 3.61 -15.21 -1.78
N PHE A 83 2.94 -15.30 -0.64
CA PHE A 83 3.52 -15.73 0.62
C PHE A 83 2.94 -17.07 1.04
N ASP A 84 3.82 -18.07 1.05
CA ASP A 84 3.54 -19.40 1.57
C ASP A 84 3.67 -19.37 3.10
N VAL A 85 2.55 -19.61 3.78
CA VAL A 85 2.49 -19.63 5.24
C VAL A 85 3.18 -20.88 5.81
N ALA A 86 3.14 -22.00 5.10
CA ALA A 86 3.73 -23.26 5.57
C ALA A 86 5.26 -23.21 5.54
N SER A 87 5.85 -22.66 4.47
CA SER A 87 7.30 -22.49 4.35
C SER A 87 7.82 -21.15 4.89
N VAL A 88 6.92 -20.22 5.28
CA VAL A 88 7.24 -18.87 5.73
C VAL A 88 8.16 -18.16 4.73
N SER A 89 7.82 -18.29 3.45
CA SER A 89 8.63 -17.79 2.33
C SER A 89 7.77 -17.09 1.30
N LEU A 90 8.36 -16.04 0.71
CA LEU A 90 7.83 -15.47 -0.52
C LEU A 90 8.12 -16.38 -1.71
N SER A 91 7.35 -16.24 -2.78
CA SER A 91 7.63 -16.87 -4.08
C SER A 91 8.99 -16.44 -4.65
N ASP A 92 9.65 -17.34 -5.39
CA ASP A 92 10.98 -17.05 -5.97
C ASP A 92 10.97 -15.88 -6.94
N SER A 93 9.86 -15.69 -7.66
CA SER A 93 9.61 -14.53 -8.52
C SER A 93 8.32 -13.82 -8.10
N PRO A 94 8.18 -12.51 -8.39
CA PRO A 94 6.90 -11.83 -8.26
C PRO A 94 5.86 -12.51 -9.16
N VAL A 95 4.63 -12.65 -8.66
CA VAL A 95 3.50 -13.16 -9.45
C VAL A 95 3.04 -12.11 -10.47
N TYR A 96 3.27 -10.83 -10.17
CA TYR A 96 2.99 -9.71 -11.04
C TYR A 96 3.97 -8.56 -10.77
N LYS A 97 4.27 -7.79 -11.82
CA LYS A 97 5.12 -6.60 -11.73
C LYS A 97 4.60 -5.53 -12.69
N LEU A 98 4.18 -4.40 -12.13
CA LEU A 98 3.81 -3.20 -12.87
C LEU A 98 4.96 -2.20 -12.80
N GLY A 99 5.49 -1.82 -13.97
CA GLY A 99 6.46 -0.73 -14.06
C GLY A 99 5.78 0.63 -13.91
N THR A 100 6.36 1.54 -13.12
CA THR A 100 5.85 2.92 -12.92
C THR A 100 6.71 3.96 -13.64
N ASN A 101 7.45 3.55 -14.67
CA ASN A 101 8.35 4.41 -15.44
C ASN A 101 9.39 5.12 -14.53
N SER A 102 9.61 6.42 -14.72
CA SER A 102 10.50 7.25 -13.90
C SER A 102 9.87 7.64 -12.55
N GLU A 103 8.61 7.31 -12.31
CA GLU A 103 7.90 7.70 -11.11
C GLU A 103 8.13 6.66 -10.01
N LEU A 104 8.79 7.06 -8.91
CA LEU A 104 9.01 6.18 -7.78
C LEU A 104 7.78 6.12 -6.87
N PRO A 105 7.14 4.95 -6.66
CA PRO A 105 6.12 4.80 -5.63
C PRO A 105 6.82 4.66 -4.26
N TYR A 106 6.89 5.77 -3.53
CA TYR A 106 7.67 5.91 -2.30
C TYR A 106 6.93 5.40 -1.06
N ARG A 107 5.62 5.60 -1.02
CA ARG A 107 4.69 5.11 0.01
C ARG A 107 3.47 4.53 -0.64
N MET A 108 2.83 3.58 0.05
CA MET A 108 1.64 2.92 -0.45
C MET A 108 0.77 2.49 0.73
N THR A 109 -0.54 2.56 0.55
CA THR A 109 -1.50 1.85 1.40
C THR A 109 -2.56 1.15 0.53
N VAL A 110 -3.11 0.07 1.07
CA VAL A 110 -4.14 -0.75 0.42
C VAL A 110 -5.47 -0.44 1.09
N HIS A 111 -6.52 -0.25 0.30
CA HIS A 111 -7.85 -0.08 0.86
C HIS A 111 -8.29 -1.37 1.57
N PRO A 112 -8.76 -1.30 2.83
CA PRO A 112 -8.98 -2.49 3.67
C PRO A 112 -10.03 -3.45 3.11
N ASN A 113 -11.02 -2.93 2.37
CA ASN A 113 -12.04 -3.75 1.71
C ASN A 113 -11.58 -4.33 0.36
N GLY A 114 -10.37 -4.00 -0.10
CA GLY A 114 -9.82 -4.55 -1.34
C GLY A 114 -10.19 -3.79 -2.61
N ASP A 115 -10.62 -2.53 -2.52
CA ASP A 115 -11.04 -1.74 -3.68
C ASP A 115 -9.86 -1.40 -4.60
N GLY A 116 -8.66 -1.26 -4.04
CA GLY A 116 -7.46 -0.91 -4.79
C GLY A 116 -6.35 -0.43 -3.86
N ILE A 117 -5.34 0.20 -4.44
CA ILE A 117 -4.18 0.72 -3.72
C ILE A 117 -3.90 2.17 -4.11
N ILE A 118 -3.38 2.94 -3.16
CA ILE A 118 -2.88 4.30 -3.41
C ILE A 118 -1.37 4.31 -3.20
N CYS A 119 -0.63 4.91 -4.13
CA CYS A 119 0.80 5.16 -3.99
C CYS A 119 1.10 6.66 -3.99
N ALA A 120 1.98 7.10 -3.11
CA ALA A 120 2.64 8.41 -3.22
C ALA A 120 3.80 8.31 -4.19
N MET A 121 3.78 9.15 -5.23
CA MET A 121 4.75 9.16 -6.31
C MET A 121 5.76 10.30 -6.08
N GLU A 122 7.05 10.01 -6.26
CA GLU A 122 8.12 11.03 -6.12
C GLU A 122 8.11 12.02 -7.28
N THR A 123 7.72 11.59 -8.49
CA THR A 123 7.66 12.48 -9.65
C THR A 123 6.55 12.06 -10.62
N PRO A 124 5.60 12.96 -10.94
CA PRO A 124 5.33 14.20 -10.22
C PRO A 124 5.02 13.91 -8.74
N LYS A 125 5.19 14.91 -7.88
CA LYS A 125 4.85 14.81 -6.45
C LYS A 125 3.33 14.77 -6.29
N SER A 126 2.75 13.59 -6.43
CA SER A 126 1.31 13.35 -6.38
C SER A 126 0.99 11.96 -5.83
N CYS A 127 -0.29 11.71 -5.53
CA CYS A 127 -0.78 10.37 -5.23
C CYS A 127 -1.52 9.77 -6.43
N ARG A 128 -1.36 8.47 -6.64
CA ARG A 128 -2.00 7.72 -7.74
C ARG A 128 -2.74 6.51 -7.21
N TRP A 129 -3.95 6.30 -7.73
CA TRP A 129 -4.76 5.12 -7.47
C TRP A 129 -4.49 4.02 -8.51
N PHE A 130 -4.46 2.77 -8.06
CA PHE A 130 -4.35 1.59 -8.90
C PHE A 130 -5.47 0.62 -8.54
N ASP A 131 -6.16 0.14 -9.56
CA ASP A 131 -7.20 -0.88 -9.43
C ASP A 131 -6.58 -2.27 -9.53
N TRP A 132 -7.21 -3.25 -8.88
CA TRP A 132 -6.88 -4.64 -9.12
C TRP A 132 -7.24 -5.01 -10.55
N ASP A 133 -6.31 -5.66 -11.24
CA ASP A 133 -6.52 -6.15 -12.58
C ASP A 133 -6.73 -7.65 -12.53
N GLN A 134 -7.98 -8.07 -12.72
CA GLN A 134 -8.37 -9.46 -12.84
C GLN A 134 -8.38 -9.78 -14.34
N ASN A 135 -7.25 -10.27 -14.87
CA ASN A 135 -7.17 -10.63 -16.27
C ASN A 135 -7.91 -11.96 -16.51
N GLU A 136 -8.96 -11.94 -17.35
CA GLU A 136 -9.77 -13.11 -17.67
C GLU A 136 -9.10 -14.08 -18.68
N THR A 137 -7.97 -13.71 -19.31
CA THR A 137 -7.62 -14.30 -20.63
C THR A 137 -6.41 -15.23 -20.74
N ALA A 138 -5.60 -15.48 -19.71
CA ALA A 138 -4.68 -16.64 -19.74
C ALA A 138 -4.05 -16.86 -18.37
N GLU A 139 -4.20 -18.08 -17.85
CA GLU A 139 -3.77 -18.54 -16.52
C GLU A 139 -4.73 -18.14 -15.39
N ILE A 140 -5.57 -19.11 -15.03
CA ILE A 140 -6.34 -19.13 -13.77
C ILE A 140 -5.36 -18.72 -12.65
N HIS A 141 -5.75 -17.76 -11.80
CA HIS A 141 -5.05 -17.30 -10.57
C HIS A 141 -4.03 -16.13 -10.66
N LYS A 142 -3.95 -15.35 -11.75
CA LYS A 142 -3.00 -14.23 -11.80
C LYS A 142 -3.59 -12.89 -11.32
N LEU A 143 -3.37 -12.57 -10.04
CA LEU A 143 -3.67 -11.24 -9.48
C LEU A 143 -2.74 -10.18 -10.08
N GLY A 144 -3.31 -9.13 -10.67
CA GLY A 144 -2.59 -7.99 -11.24
C GLY A 144 -3.04 -6.65 -10.68
N LEU A 145 -2.41 -5.58 -11.17
CA LEU A 145 -2.73 -4.18 -10.86
C LEU A 145 -2.66 -3.35 -12.13
N LYS A 146 -3.53 -2.36 -12.26
CA LYS A 146 -3.47 -1.37 -13.34
C LYS A 146 -3.62 0.03 -12.80
N VAL A 147 -3.02 1.00 -13.49
CA VAL A 147 -3.24 2.41 -13.19
C VAL A 147 -4.72 2.72 -13.42
N SER A 148 -5.35 3.35 -12.43
CA SER A 148 -6.75 3.76 -12.54
C SER A 148 -6.88 5.09 -13.27
N GLU A 149 -8.05 5.32 -13.86
CA GLU A 149 -8.46 6.63 -14.36
C GLU A 149 -8.86 7.60 -13.21
N LYS A 150 -8.99 7.09 -11.98
CA LYS A 150 -9.30 7.91 -10.79
C LYS A 150 -8.17 8.92 -10.55
N VAL A 151 -8.52 10.20 -10.66
CA VAL A 151 -7.64 11.33 -10.34
C VAL A 151 -7.87 11.78 -8.90
N LEU A 152 -6.79 11.92 -8.12
CA LEU A 152 -6.82 12.38 -6.72
C LEU A 152 -6.43 13.86 -6.65
N THR A 153 -7.32 14.74 -7.12
CA THR A 153 -7.06 16.17 -7.30
C THR A 153 -6.61 16.86 -6.01
N GLU A 154 -7.16 16.46 -4.88
CA GLU A 154 -6.86 16.99 -3.53
C GLU A 154 -5.43 16.66 -3.07
N LEU A 155 -4.80 15.67 -3.72
CA LEU A 155 -3.42 15.24 -3.50
C LEU A 155 -2.53 15.48 -4.72
N ASP A 156 -2.98 16.31 -5.66
CA ASP A 156 -2.16 16.73 -6.80
C ASP A 156 -1.39 18.02 -6.46
N ASN A 157 -0.11 18.07 -6.85
CA ASN A 157 0.79 19.22 -6.63
C ASN A 157 0.94 19.70 -5.17
N VAL A 158 0.58 18.88 -4.17
CA VAL A 158 0.72 19.18 -2.74
C VAL A 158 2.04 18.68 -2.13
N GLY A 159 2.99 18.29 -2.97
CA GLY A 159 4.27 17.73 -2.53
C GLY A 159 4.20 16.23 -2.24
N LEU A 160 5.35 15.65 -1.93
CA LEU A 160 5.47 14.21 -1.74
C LEU A 160 4.80 13.82 -0.43
N GLN A 161 3.84 12.89 -0.51
CA GLN A 161 3.23 12.31 0.67
C GLN A 161 4.17 11.25 1.25
N LEU A 162 4.60 11.44 2.50
CA LEU A 162 5.51 10.57 3.24
C LEU A 162 4.76 9.56 4.12
N ALA A 163 3.46 9.76 4.33
CA ALA A 163 2.56 8.87 5.05
C ALA A 163 1.18 8.82 4.36
N LEU A 164 0.62 7.62 4.27
CA LEU A 164 -0.73 7.36 3.77
C LEU A 164 -1.36 6.26 4.63
N ALA A 165 -2.60 6.44 5.06
CA ALA A 165 -3.33 5.45 5.85
C ALA A 165 -4.83 5.50 5.55
N PHE A 166 -5.47 4.33 5.46
CA PHE A 166 -6.92 4.23 5.58
C PHE A 166 -7.30 3.92 7.02
N ASP A 167 -8.52 4.31 7.43
CA ASP A 167 -9.17 3.71 8.59
C ASP A 167 -9.52 2.23 8.31
N ASN A 168 -9.93 1.49 9.34
CA ASN A 168 -10.24 0.07 9.19
C ASN A 168 -11.48 -0.20 8.33
N ASP A 169 -12.42 0.74 8.30
CA ASP A 169 -13.65 0.62 7.51
C ASP A 169 -13.43 1.01 6.03
N GLY A 170 -12.30 1.63 5.69
CA GLY A 170 -11.99 2.13 4.35
C GLY A 170 -12.75 3.41 3.98
N THR A 171 -13.38 4.07 4.95
CA THR A 171 -14.21 5.24 4.71
C THR A 171 -13.45 6.56 4.85
N THR A 172 -12.22 6.51 5.37
CA THR A 172 -11.39 7.69 5.60
C THR A 172 -9.96 7.45 5.12
N LEU A 173 -9.42 8.39 4.33
CA LEU A 173 -8.03 8.42 3.89
C LEU A 173 -7.29 9.56 4.60
N ALA A 174 -6.17 9.27 5.26
CA ALA A 174 -5.25 10.26 5.78
C ALA A 174 -3.95 10.28 4.94
N ALA A 175 -3.44 11.48 4.69
CA ALA A 175 -2.20 11.75 3.98
C ALA A 175 -1.36 12.79 4.74
N GLY A 176 -0.06 12.56 4.78
CA GLY A 176 0.91 13.43 5.42
C GLY A 176 2.13 13.64 4.53
N GLY A 177 2.57 14.90 4.39
CA GLY A 177 3.56 15.29 3.39
C GLY A 177 4.85 15.90 3.92
N GLU A 178 5.79 16.11 2.99
CA GLU A 178 6.99 16.94 3.17
C GLU A 178 6.67 18.39 3.54
N ASP A 179 5.47 18.86 3.20
CA ASP A 179 5.01 20.22 3.48
C ASP A 179 4.52 20.40 4.92
N GLY A 180 4.53 19.33 5.74
CA GLY A 180 4.13 19.39 7.14
C GLY A 180 2.62 19.31 7.38
N SER A 181 1.84 19.21 6.30
CA SER A 181 0.38 19.20 6.39
C SER A 181 -0.15 17.81 6.72
N LEU A 182 -1.15 17.74 7.61
CA LEU A 182 -2.05 16.60 7.78
C LEU A 182 -3.32 16.84 6.98
N ARG A 183 -3.62 15.93 6.06
CA ARG A 183 -4.83 15.93 5.24
C ARG A 183 -5.64 14.68 5.52
N VAL A 184 -6.93 14.82 5.77
CA VAL A 184 -7.84 13.71 6.05
C VAL A 184 -9.09 13.91 5.22
N PHE A 185 -9.51 12.86 4.52
CA PHE A 185 -10.61 12.90 3.55
C PHE A 185 -11.61 11.78 3.82
N LYS A 186 -12.89 12.05 3.55
CA LYS A 186 -13.85 10.98 3.32
C LYS A 186 -13.50 10.27 2.01
N TRP A 187 -13.54 8.95 2.02
CA TRP A 187 -13.30 8.11 0.85
C TRP A 187 -14.61 7.47 0.39
N PRO A 188 -14.87 7.35 -0.93
CA PRO A 188 -14.04 7.77 -2.06
C PRO A 188 -14.33 9.19 -2.58
N SER A 189 -15.16 9.98 -1.88
CA SER A 189 -15.58 11.30 -2.34
C SER A 189 -14.46 12.35 -2.32
N MET A 190 -13.38 12.09 -1.58
CA MET A 190 -12.28 13.02 -1.32
C MET A 190 -12.72 14.32 -0.63
N GLU A 191 -13.89 14.32 0.03
CA GLU A 191 -14.33 15.46 0.83
C GLU A 191 -13.39 15.67 2.02
N THR A 192 -12.86 16.87 2.18
CA THR A 192 -11.91 17.19 3.27
C THR A 192 -12.59 17.18 4.63
N ILE A 193 -12.01 16.42 5.57
CA ILE A 193 -12.37 16.40 7.00
C ILE A 193 -11.38 17.27 7.79
N ILE A 194 -10.07 17.03 7.62
CA ILE A 194 -9.00 17.79 8.27
C ILE A 194 -8.03 18.27 7.19
N ASN A 195 -7.64 19.54 7.27
CA ASN A 195 -6.55 20.09 6.48
C ASN A 195 -5.73 21.05 7.36
N GLU A 196 -4.80 20.47 8.12
CA GLU A 196 -3.94 21.21 9.05
C GLU A 196 -2.55 21.38 8.44
N SER A 197 -2.21 22.60 8.04
CA SER A 197 -0.97 22.91 7.32
C SER A 197 0.28 22.96 8.20
N ASN A 198 0.12 22.98 9.53
CA ASN A 198 1.22 23.03 10.50
C ASN A 198 1.10 21.90 11.53
N ALA A 199 0.71 20.71 11.08
CA ALA A 199 0.66 19.54 11.94
C ALA A 199 2.07 19.21 12.45
N HIS A 200 3.06 19.25 11.56
CA HIS A 200 4.49 19.04 11.81
C HIS A 200 5.32 19.84 10.81
N SER A 201 6.66 19.82 10.90
CA SER A 201 7.50 20.34 9.80
C SER A 201 7.59 19.39 8.60
N THR A 202 7.33 18.10 8.84
CA THR A 202 7.11 17.03 7.84
C THR A 202 6.22 16.00 8.53
N VAL A 203 5.19 15.46 7.90
CA VAL A 203 4.39 14.37 8.48
C VAL A 203 4.90 13.06 7.91
N LYS A 204 5.56 12.25 8.74
CA LYS A 204 6.30 11.05 8.32
C LYS A 204 5.59 9.74 8.59
N ASP A 205 4.62 9.75 9.50
CA ASP A 205 3.81 8.58 9.82
C ASP A 205 2.42 8.98 10.31
N LEU A 206 1.45 8.12 10.03
CA LEU A 206 0.03 8.30 10.35
C LEU A 206 -0.59 6.95 10.71
N HIS A 207 -1.40 6.94 11.77
CA HIS A 207 -2.14 5.75 12.14
C HIS A 207 -3.52 6.10 12.71
N PHE A 208 -4.55 5.37 12.28
CA PHE A 208 -5.89 5.49 12.83
C PHE A 208 -6.02 4.66 14.12
N SER A 209 -6.91 5.08 15.03
CA SER A 209 -7.43 4.16 16.04
C SER A 209 -8.26 3.06 15.38
N PHE A 210 -8.41 1.92 16.06
CA PHE A 210 -9.16 0.79 15.52
C PHE A 210 -10.61 1.15 15.15
N ASP A 211 -11.23 2.07 15.88
CA ASP A 211 -12.58 2.58 15.65
C ASP A 211 -12.65 3.78 14.69
N GLY A 212 -11.52 4.17 14.07
CA GLY A 212 -11.44 5.26 13.09
C GLY A 212 -11.63 6.68 13.64
N LYS A 213 -11.94 6.83 14.93
CA LYS A 213 -12.26 8.14 15.52
C LYS A 213 -11.05 9.04 15.75
N LEU A 214 -9.88 8.43 15.95
CA LEU A 214 -8.65 9.15 16.21
C LEU A 214 -7.62 8.91 15.12
N ILE A 215 -6.80 9.92 14.87
CA ILE A 215 -5.56 9.79 14.10
C ILE A 215 -4.41 10.22 14.98
N VAL A 216 -3.29 9.50 14.92
CA VAL A 216 -2.00 9.96 15.42
C VAL A 216 -1.14 10.39 14.26
N SER A 217 -0.56 11.59 14.33
CA SER A 217 0.43 12.07 13.37
C SER A 217 1.81 12.24 14.01
N LEU A 218 2.83 11.76 13.29
CA LEU A 218 4.23 11.80 13.68
C LEU A 218 5.04 12.51 12.60
N GLY A 219 6.03 13.29 13.02
CA GLY A 219 6.70 14.19 12.10
C GLY A 219 7.99 14.82 12.60
N GLY A 220 8.55 15.69 11.76
CA GLY A 220 9.64 16.57 12.16
C GLY A 220 9.16 17.78 12.95
N GLY A 221 10.07 18.40 13.71
CA GLY A 221 9.84 19.74 14.28
C GLY A 221 8.94 19.79 15.51
N GLY A 222 8.45 18.67 16.02
CA GLY A 222 7.63 18.68 17.22
C GLY A 222 7.22 17.30 17.75
N PRO A 223 6.56 17.29 18.91
CA PRO A 223 5.95 16.09 19.49
C PRO A 223 4.82 15.54 18.63
N CYS A 224 4.50 14.26 18.85
CA CYS A 224 3.37 13.56 18.24
C CYS A 224 2.05 14.27 18.57
N ARG A 225 1.08 14.23 17.65
CA ARG A 225 -0.25 14.82 17.87
C ARG A 225 -1.35 13.79 17.68
N VAL A 226 -2.40 13.88 18.49
CA VAL A 226 -3.61 13.07 18.42
C VAL A 226 -4.77 13.96 17.99
N TRP A 227 -5.53 13.50 16.99
CA TRP A 227 -6.62 14.25 16.35
C TRP A 227 -7.92 13.49 16.52
N ASP A 228 -9.01 14.20 16.80
CA ASP A 228 -10.35 13.67 16.67
C ASP A 228 -10.86 13.90 15.25
N VAL A 229 -11.19 12.82 14.55
CA VAL A 229 -11.63 12.86 13.14
C VAL A 229 -13.01 13.52 13.01
N SER A 230 -13.92 13.25 13.95
CA SER A 230 -15.31 13.70 13.86
C SER A 230 -15.49 15.20 14.05
N SER A 231 -14.70 15.79 14.95
CA SER A 231 -14.70 17.21 15.28
C SER A 231 -13.58 17.98 14.59
N ALA A 232 -12.68 17.29 13.89
CA ALA A 232 -11.56 17.87 13.14
C ALA A 232 -10.61 18.74 14.00
N ILE A 233 -10.40 18.36 15.27
CA ILE A 233 -9.53 19.10 16.21
C ILE A 233 -8.38 18.25 16.74
N ALA A 234 -7.26 18.89 17.05
CA ALA A 234 -6.19 18.28 17.84
C ALA A 234 -6.64 18.13 19.30
N LEU A 235 -6.62 16.90 19.82
CA LEU A 235 -6.99 16.60 21.21
C LEU A 235 -5.79 16.68 22.16
N ALA A 236 -4.63 16.22 21.70
CA ALA A 236 -3.48 16.07 22.56
C ALA A 236 -2.16 16.13 21.78
N THR A 237 -1.12 16.51 22.52
CA THR A 237 0.26 16.49 22.07
C THR A 237 1.06 15.62 23.03
N LEU A 238 1.75 14.61 22.52
CA LEU A 238 2.58 13.70 23.31
C LEU A 238 4.02 14.21 23.29
N ALA A 239 4.38 15.04 24.28
CA ALA A 239 5.71 15.61 24.41
C ALA A 239 6.79 14.52 24.54
N ASN A 240 7.98 14.78 23.97
CA ASN A 240 9.14 13.96 24.26
C ASN A 240 9.50 14.12 25.75
N GLU A 241 9.74 13.01 26.45
CA GLU A 241 10.10 13.03 27.88
C GLU A 241 11.45 13.74 28.18
N ASN A 242 12.23 14.05 27.14
CA ASN A 242 13.56 14.66 27.26
C ASN A 242 13.57 16.21 27.20
N VAL A 243 12.48 16.89 27.58
CA VAL A 243 12.58 18.33 27.89
C VAL A 243 13.19 18.49 29.28
N SER A 244 14.49 18.25 29.40
CA SER A 244 15.25 18.66 30.58
C SER A 244 15.32 20.18 30.61
N ASN A 245 14.69 20.78 31.62
CA ASN A 245 14.86 22.18 32.02
C ASN A 245 16.32 22.53 32.32
#